data_AF-A0A376LH24-F1
#
_entry.id   AF-A0A376LH24-F1
#
_cell.length_a   1.000
_cell.length_b   1.000
_cell.length_c   1.000
_cell.angle_alpha   90.00
_cell.angle_beta   90.00
_cell.angle_gamma   90.00
#
_symmetry.space_group_name_H-M   'P 1'
#
loop_
_entity.id
_entity.type
_entity.pdbx_description
1 polymer ?
#
loop_
_entity_poly.entity_id
_entity_poly.type
_entity_poly.pdbx_seq_one_letter_code
_entity_poly.pdbx_strand_id
1 'polypeptide(L)' 'MDDCGAVLHNIETKWLYDFLTLEKCRNFSQAAVSRNVSQPAFSRRIRGAGTGDWR' A
#
# COMPACT_ATOMS: atom_id res chain seq x y z
N MET A 1 10.09 7.69 -21.88
CA MET A 1 11.12 8.42 -21.13
C MET A 1 10.37 9.27 -20.15
N ASP A 2 10.29 8.75 -18.94
CA ASP A 2 9.16 8.93 -18.04
C ASP A 2 9.65 9.89 -16.95
N ASP A 3 9.68 11.17 -17.28
CA ASP A 3 10.38 12.17 -16.48
C ASP A 3 9.43 12.95 -15.55
N CYS A 4 9.82 12.95 -14.27
CA CYS A 4 9.70 14.03 -13.29
C CYS A 4 8.38 14.33 -12.55
N GLY A 5 7.26 13.64 -12.78
CA GLY A 5 6.02 13.87 -12.01
C GLY A 5 5.76 12.93 -10.80
N ALA A 6 6.49 11.82 -10.69
CA ALA A 6 5.97 10.62 -10.01
C ALA A 6 6.51 10.33 -8.60
N VAL A 7 7.41 11.15 -8.04
CA VAL A 7 8.11 10.75 -6.79
C VAL A 7 7.34 11.15 -5.52
N LEU A 8 6.59 12.25 -5.52
CA LEU A 8 5.80 12.70 -4.36
C LEU A 8 4.41 12.06 -4.27
N HIS A 9 3.76 11.76 -5.39
CA HIS A 9 2.38 11.21 -5.41
C HIS A 9 2.28 9.69 -5.20
N ASN A 10 3.42 9.02 -5.04
CA ASN A 10 3.54 7.57 -5.19
C ASN A 10 3.49 6.80 -3.86
N ILE A 11 3.63 7.46 -2.70
CA ILE A 11 3.44 6.79 -1.40
C ILE A 11 1.98 6.86 -0.96
N GLU A 12 1.34 8.04 -1.07
CA GLU A 12 -0.07 8.23 -0.71
C GLU A 12 -1.03 7.41 -1.58
N THR A 13 -0.78 7.34 -2.88
CA THR A 13 -1.63 6.49 -3.74
C THR A 13 -1.38 5.00 -3.52
N LYS A 14 -0.14 4.58 -3.22
CA LYS A 14 0.20 3.16 -3.03
C LYS A 14 -0.48 2.53 -1.83
N TRP A 15 -0.57 3.23 -0.69
CA TRP A 15 -1.27 2.69 0.48
C TRP A 15 -2.78 2.58 0.22
N LEU A 16 -3.36 3.52 -0.54
CA LEU A 16 -4.77 3.48 -0.91
C LEU A 16 -5.08 2.26 -1.80
N TYR A 17 -4.21 1.95 -2.76
CA TYR A 17 -4.33 0.72 -3.56
C TYR A 17 -4.20 -0.54 -2.71
N ASP A 18 -3.28 -0.55 -1.74
CA ASP A 18 -3.12 -1.66 -0.80
C ASP A 18 -4.40 -1.82 0.05
N PHE A 19 -5.00 -0.73 0.52
CA PHE A 19 -6.26 -0.72 1.27
C PHE A 19 -7.45 -1.24 0.46
N LEU A 20 -7.63 -0.76 -0.78
CA LEU A 20 -8.68 -1.23 -1.69
C LEU A 20 -8.53 -2.73 -2.01
N THR A 21 -7.30 -3.21 -2.12
CA THR A 21 -7.03 -4.64 -2.36
C THR A 21 -7.39 -5.46 -1.12
N LEU A 22 -7.08 -4.95 0.07
CA LEU A 22 -7.47 -5.59 1.33
C LEU A 22 -9.00 -5.62 1.51
N GLU A 23 -9.71 -4.55 1.15
CA GLU A 23 -11.18 -4.50 1.21
C GLU A 23 -11.81 -5.56 0.29
N LYS A 24 -11.32 -5.68 -0.94
CA LYS A 24 -11.80 -6.69 -1.91
C LYS A 24 -11.54 -8.13 -1.45
N CYS A 25 -10.35 -8.40 -0.92
CA CYS A 25 -9.97 -9.75 -0.49
C CYS A 25 -10.52 -10.12 0.90
N ARG A 26 -10.74 -9.11 1.77
CA ARG A 26 -10.98 -9.25 3.21
C ARG A 26 -10.01 -10.22 3.93
N ASN A 27 -8.84 -10.43 3.35
CA ASN A 27 -7.82 -11.35 3.83
C ASN A 27 -6.42 -10.80 3.50
N PHE A 28 -5.61 -10.60 4.54
CA PHE A 28 -4.26 -10.03 4.43
C PHE A 28 -3.30 -10.90 3.61
N SER A 29 -3.40 -12.22 3.71
CA SER A 29 -2.53 -13.13 2.96
C SER A 29 -2.86 -13.09 1.47
N GLN A 30 -4.15 -13.06 1.12
CA GLN A 30 -4.61 -13.01 -0.26
C GLN A 30 -4.29 -11.65 -0.91
N ALA A 31 -4.50 -10.55 -0.18
CA ALA A 31 -4.17 -9.21 -0.66
C ALA A 31 -2.66 -9.02 -0.87
N ALA A 32 -1.82 -9.60 0.00
CA ALA A 32 -0.37 -9.56 -0.15
C ALA A 32 0.12 -10.31 -1.40
N VAL A 33 -0.44 -11.49 -1.68
CA VAL A 33 -0.17 -12.25 -2.92
C VAL A 33 -0.58 -11.43 -4.15
N SER A 34 -1.76 -10.80 -4.12
CA SER A 34 -2.24 -9.96 -5.22
C SER A 34 -1.34 -8.74 -5.49
N ARG A 35 -0.69 -8.22 -4.45
CA ARG A 35 0.26 -7.11 -4.53
C ARG A 35 1.73 -7.54 -4.69
N ASN A 36 1.97 -8.83 -4.87
CA ASN A 36 3.30 -9.43 -5.02
C ASN A 36 4.27 -9.02 -3.88
N VAL A 37 3.75 -9.00 -2.66
CA VAL A 37 4.51 -8.67 -1.44
C VAL A 37 4.29 -9.73 -0.37
N SER A 38 5.19 -9.80 0.60
CA SER A 38 4.98 -10.67 1.75
C SER A 38 3.88 -10.11 2.66
N GLN A 39 3.06 -11.00 3.23
CA GLN A 39 2.02 -10.64 4.19
C GLN A 39 2.50 -9.71 5.33
N PRO A 40 3.67 -9.93 5.97
CA PRO A 40 4.16 -9.00 6.98
C PRO A 40 4.57 -7.63 6.42
N ALA A 41 5.08 -7.55 5.19
CA ALA A 41 5.36 -6.27 4.53
C ALA A 41 4.06 -5.52 4.17
N PHE A 42 3.04 -6.23 3.69
CA PHE A 42 1.73 -5.69 3.39
C PHE A 42 1.03 -5.15 4.64
N SER A 43 1.04 -5.91 5.74
CA SER A 43 0.51 -5.48 7.04
C SER A 43 1.19 -4.20 7.55
N ARG A 44 2.52 -4.08 7.37
CA ARG A 44 3.26 -2.85 7.69
C ARG A 44 2.89 -1.66 6.81
N ARG A 45 2.53 -1.86 5.53
CA ARG A 45 2.08 -0.76 4.66
C ARG A 45 0.72 -0.22 5.06
N ILE A 46 -0.23 -1.11 5.36
CA ILE A 46 -1.56 -0.74 5.85
C ILE A 46 -1.49 -0.09 7.23
N ARG A 47 -0.67 -0.64 8.14
CA ARG A 47 -0.52 -0.13 9.51
C ARG A 47 0.38 1.11 9.60
N GLY A 48 1.40 1.19 8.76
CA GLY A 48 2.41 2.24 8.71
C GLY A 48 1.94 3.52 8.00
N ALA A 49 0.84 3.45 7.25
CA ALA A 49 0.06 4.64 6.94
C ALA A 49 -0.28 5.42 8.23
N GLY A 50 -0.38 4.74 9.38
CA GLY A 50 -0.72 5.23 10.72
C GLY A 50 0.34 6.03 11.51
N THR A 51 1.59 6.21 11.07
CA THR A 51 2.65 6.73 11.99
C THR A 51 3.69 7.64 11.31
N GLY A 52 3.44 8.05 10.06
CA GLY A 52 4.38 8.89 9.31
C GLY A 52 4.00 10.37 9.21
N ASP A 53 2.71 10.71 9.19
CA ASP A 53 2.19 12.08 9.06
C ASP A 53 0.66 12.04 9.25
N TRP A 54 0.18 12.00 10.50
CA TRP A 54 -1.22 12.31 10.85
C TRP A 54 -1.25 13.59 11.67
N ARG A 55 -0.67 14.66 11.14
CA ARG A 55 -0.93 16.02 11.60
C ARG A 55 -1.67 16.79 10.52
#